data_AF-A0A657BCT8-F1
#
_entry.id   AF-A0A657BCT8-F1
#
_cell.length_a   1.000
_cell.length_b   1.000
_cell.length_c   1.000
_cell.angle_alpha   90.00
_cell.angle_beta   90.00
_cell.angle_gamma   90.00
#
_symmetry.space_group_name_H-M   'P 1'
#
loop_
_entity.id
_entity.type
_entity.pdbx_description
1 polymer ?
#
loop_
_entity_poly.entity_id
_entity_poly.type
_entity_poly.pdbx_seq_one_letter_code
_entity_poly.pdbx_strand_id
1 'polypeptide(L)'
;MYQNRQALALGSLVFLVVVGLIAIVLAFWAWPKYNVYKMELNGRAALKEAEWSKQILIEEAKAREQAALMQAKAKVTLAEAEGKAKIVRAKAEGAADIERAKAAAEANRIIGESLKNNEEYLRYVWIKGLQDGKGERIYIPTEAGLPILEAGKAGK
;
A
#
# COMPACT_ATOMS: atom_id res chain seq x y z
N MET A 1 38.21 -5.83 102.80
CA MET A 1 37.48 -4.69 102.22
C MET A 1 36.66 -5.17 101.04
N TYR A 2 35.40 -5.56 101.25
CA TYR A 2 34.59 -6.27 100.25
C TYR A 2 33.15 -5.76 100.26
N GLN A 3 32.92 -4.55 99.76
CA GLN A 3 31.58 -3.96 99.64
C GLN A 3 31.62 -2.91 98.51
N ASN A 4 31.37 -3.33 97.25
CA ASN A 4 30.82 -2.45 96.20
C ASN A 4 30.57 -3.10 94.83
N ARG A 5 30.95 -4.36 94.59
CA ARG A 5 30.69 -5.02 93.28
C ARG A 5 29.19 -5.25 93.00
N GLN A 6 28.39 -5.51 94.04
CA GLN A 6 26.94 -5.74 93.88
C GLN A 6 26.15 -4.43 93.66
N ALA A 7 26.58 -3.31 94.25
CA ALA A 7 25.96 -2.00 94.05
C ALA A 7 26.20 -1.45 92.63
N LEU A 8 27.40 -1.64 92.08
CA LEU A 8 27.73 -1.31 90.69
C LEU A 8 26.95 -2.17 89.68
N ALA A 9 26.74 -3.46 89.97
CA ALA A 9 25.95 -4.36 89.13
C ALA A 9 24.46 -3.99 89.10
N LEU A 10 23.87 -3.63 90.24
CA LEU A 10 22.47 -3.19 90.33
C LEU A 10 22.24 -1.84 89.63
N GLY A 11 23.16 -0.87 89.78
CA GLY A 11 23.07 0.42 89.12
C GLY A 11 23.15 0.33 87.58
N SER A 12 24.03 -0.51 87.04
CA SER A 12 24.14 -0.72 85.59
C SER A 12 22.92 -1.43 84.99
N LEU A 13 22.30 -2.35 85.73
CA LEU A 13 21.09 -3.05 85.29
C LEU A 13 19.88 -2.10 85.22
N VAL A 14 19.71 -1.24 86.22
CA VAL A 14 18.67 -0.20 86.21
C VAL A 14 18.88 0.79 85.06
N PHE A 15 20.13 1.19 84.79
CA PHE A 15 20.45 2.07 83.67
C PHE A 15 20.06 1.47 82.31
N LEU A 16 20.38 0.18 82.07
CA LEU A 16 20.01 -0.50 80.83
C LEU A 16 18.49 -0.61 80.64
N VAL A 17 17.74 -0.86 81.72
CA VAL A 17 16.27 -0.89 81.68
C VAL A 17 15.70 0.48 81.32
N VAL A 18 16.23 1.55 81.90
CA VAL A 18 15.79 2.93 81.60
C VAL A 18 16.11 3.30 80.15
N VAL A 19 17.32 2.98 79.64
CA VAL A 19 17.69 3.22 78.24
C VAL A 19 16.80 2.41 77.29
N GLY A 20 16.51 1.16 77.62
CA GLY A 20 15.59 0.32 76.85
C GLY A 20 14.18 0.88 76.79
N LEU A 21 13.65 1.37 77.91
CA LEU A 21 12.33 2.02 77.96
C LEU A 21 12.29 3.31 77.15
N ILE A 22 13.33 4.14 77.22
CA ILE A 22 13.44 5.37 76.40
C ILE A 22 13.48 5.03 74.91
N ALA A 23 14.22 4.00 74.51
CA ALA A 23 14.26 3.55 73.13
C ALA A 23 12.89 3.08 72.63
N ILE A 24 12.12 2.36 73.46
CA ILE A 24 10.76 1.92 73.14
C ILE A 24 9.83 3.14 72.96
N VAL A 25 9.88 4.13 73.86
CA VAL A 25 9.05 5.34 73.75
C VAL A 25 9.39 6.15 72.49
N LEU A 26 10.67 6.30 72.17
CA LEU A 26 11.10 6.97 70.94
C LEU A 26 10.67 6.20 69.68
N ALA A 27 10.74 4.87 69.70
CA ALA A 27 10.26 4.03 68.61
C ALA A 27 8.75 4.19 68.42
N PHE A 28 7.95 4.15 69.49
CA PHE A 28 6.50 4.36 69.42
C PHE A 28 6.12 5.77 68.96
N TRP A 29 6.94 6.78 69.25
CA TRP A 29 6.71 8.15 68.78
C TRP A 29 7.13 8.37 67.31
N ALA A 30 8.21 7.71 66.85
CA ALA A 30 8.71 7.83 65.47
C ALA A 30 7.93 6.98 64.47
N TRP A 31 7.42 5.81 64.89
CA TRP A 31 6.69 4.87 64.05
C TRP A 31 5.49 5.48 63.29
N PRO A 32 4.54 6.20 63.93
CA PRO A 32 3.41 6.79 63.21
C PRO A 32 3.85 7.85 62.19
N LYS A 33 4.88 8.65 62.50
CA LYS A 33 5.42 9.67 61.58
C LYS A 33 6.08 9.05 60.36
N TYR A 34 6.85 7.98 60.54
CA TYR A 34 7.48 7.25 59.44
C TYR A 34 6.44 6.65 58.48
N ASN A 35 5.35 6.10 59.02
CA ASN A 35 4.30 5.50 58.19
C ASN A 35 3.61 6.55 57.31
N VAL A 36 3.32 7.74 57.83
CA VAL A 36 2.73 8.84 57.05
C VAL A 36 3.68 9.31 55.95
N TYR A 37 4.97 9.50 56.26
CA TYR A 37 5.98 9.89 55.26
C TYR A 37 6.07 8.85 54.12
N LYS A 38 6.06 7.55 54.46
CA LYS A 38 6.05 6.47 53.47
C LYS A 38 4.79 6.50 52.60
N MET A 39 3.62 6.74 53.18
CA MET A 39 2.37 6.86 52.43
C MET A 39 2.40 8.08 51.49
N GLU A 40 2.95 9.21 51.92
CA GLU A 40 3.09 10.40 51.08
C GLU A 40 4.06 10.18 49.92
N LEU A 41 5.22 9.54 50.16
CA LEU A 41 6.16 9.17 49.11
C LEU A 41 5.51 8.23 48.09
N ASN A 42 4.76 7.23 48.56
CA ASN A 42 4.04 6.31 47.68
C ASN A 42 2.97 7.02 46.86
N GLY A 43 2.21 7.94 47.45
CA GLY A 43 1.20 8.74 46.74
C GLY A 43 1.83 9.62 45.65
N ARG A 44 2.95 10.29 45.96
CA ARG A 44 3.70 11.09 44.97
C ARG A 44 4.29 10.22 43.86
N ALA A 45 4.78 9.02 44.18
CA ALA A 45 5.27 8.08 43.18
C ALA A 45 4.15 7.62 42.25
N ALA A 46 2.99 7.24 42.79
CA ALA A 46 1.83 6.82 42.01
C ALA A 46 1.28 7.95 41.11
N LEU A 47 1.23 9.19 41.60
CA LEU A 47 0.83 10.34 40.78
C LEU A 47 1.81 10.56 39.61
N LYS A 48 3.12 10.54 39.88
CA LYS A 48 4.13 10.66 38.83
C LYS A 48 4.05 9.54 37.80
N GLU A 49 3.82 8.31 38.24
CA GLU A 49 3.65 7.16 37.34
C GLU A 49 2.40 7.32 36.46
N ALA A 50 1.28 7.79 37.01
CA ALA A 50 0.07 8.07 36.24
C ALA A 50 0.28 9.21 35.23
N GLU A 51 0.97 10.29 35.61
CA GLU A 51 1.33 11.39 34.71
C GLU A 51 2.22 10.93 33.56
N TRP A 52 3.26 10.16 33.87
CA TRP A 52 4.16 9.58 32.88
C TRP A 52 3.44 8.62 31.95
N SER A 53 2.61 7.73 32.49
CA SER A 53 1.80 6.80 31.71
C SER A 53 0.89 7.54 30.74
N LYS A 54 0.25 8.62 31.19
CA LYS A 54 -0.57 9.48 30.33
C LYS A 54 0.27 10.17 29.25
N GLN A 55 1.47 10.65 29.58
CA GLN A 55 2.36 11.28 28.61
C GLN A 55 2.83 10.28 27.54
N ILE A 56 3.18 9.05 27.93
CA ILE A 56 3.55 7.96 27.02
C ILE A 56 2.39 7.67 26.07
N LEU A 57 1.16 7.56 26.59
CA LEU A 57 -0.02 7.31 25.74
C LEU A 57 -0.28 8.45 24.75
N ILE A 58 -0.11 9.71 25.17
CA ILE A 58 -0.27 10.87 24.29
C ILE A 58 0.82 10.87 23.21
N GLU A 59 2.07 10.63 23.59
CA GLU A 59 3.19 10.63 22.66
C GLU A 59 3.09 9.46 21.68
N GLU A 60 2.68 8.29 22.15
CA GLU A 60 2.41 7.13 21.31
C GLU A 60 1.24 7.41 20.34
N ALA A 61 0.15 8.03 20.82
CA ALA A 61 -0.96 8.43 19.97
C ALA A 61 -0.52 9.43 18.89
N LYS A 62 0.29 10.44 19.25
CA LYS A 62 0.87 11.39 18.29
C LYS A 62 1.79 10.70 17.29
N ALA A 63 2.66 9.80 17.75
CA ALA A 63 3.55 9.05 16.87
C ALA A 63 2.75 8.18 15.88
N ARG A 64 1.66 7.55 16.34
CA ARG A 64 0.74 6.79 15.49
C ARG A 64 0.00 7.68 14.48
N GLU A 65 -0.46 8.86 14.91
CA GLU A 65 -1.09 9.84 14.02
C GLU A 65 -0.12 10.33 12.95
N GLN A 66 1.10 10.71 13.34
CA GLN A 66 2.15 11.12 12.40
C GLN A 66 2.50 10.00 11.43
N ALA A 67 2.63 8.76 11.91
CA ALA A 67 2.86 7.61 11.04
C ALA A 67 1.71 7.41 10.04
N ALA A 68 0.45 7.53 10.49
CA ALA A 68 -0.72 7.43 9.63
C ALA A 68 -0.78 8.57 8.58
N LEU A 69 -0.45 9.80 8.97
CA LEU A 69 -0.37 10.95 8.06
C LEU A 69 0.73 10.76 7.02
N MET A 70 1.90 10.27 7.42
CA MET A 70 3.01 9.98 6.49
C MET A 70 2.63 8.88 5.51
N GLN A 71 1.94 7.83 5.97
CA GLN A 71 1.42 6.78 5.10
C GLN A 71 0.35 7.30 4.14
N ALA A 72 -0.57 8.16 4.60
CA ALA A 72 -1.58 8.79 3.77
C ALA A 72 -0.93 9.67 2.68
N LYS A 73 0.05 10.48 3.07
CA LYS A 73 0.81 11.32 2.14
C LYS A 73 1.55 10.48 1.10
N ALA A 74 2.21 9.40 1.51
CA ALA A 74 2.89 8.48 0.60
C ALA A 74 1.92 7.87 -0.42
N LYS A 75 0.72 7.47 0.01
CA LYS A 75 -0.32 6.94 -0.89
C LYS A 75 -0.80 7.99 -1.90
N VAL A 76 -1.00 9.24 -1.47
CA VAL A 76 -1.40 10.34 -2.38
C VAL A 76 -0.32 10.60 -3.40
N THR A 77 0.96 10.70 -2.98
CA THR A 77 2.07 10.91 -3.91
C THR A 77 2.21 9.76 -4.91
N LEU A 78 2.03 8.51 -4.46
CA LEU A 78 2.02 7.35 -5.35
C LEU A 78 0.87 7.44 -6.36
N ALA A 79 -0.36 7.72 -5.91
CA ALA A 79 -1.53 7.85 -6.77
C ALA A 79 -1.39 9.00 -7.78
N GLU A 80 -0.81 10.14 -7.38
CA GLU A 80 -0.50 11.25 -8.28
C GLU A 80 0.55 10.86 -9.34
N ALA A 81 1.59 10.13 -8.93
CA ALA A 81 2.62 9.63 -9.84
C ALA A 81 2.04 8.64 -10.85
N GLU A 82 1.20 7.70 -10.40
CA GLU A 82 0.49 6.74 -11.24
C GLU A 82 -0.48 7.44 -12.20
N GLY A 83 -1.23 8.44 -11.71
CA GLY A 83 -2.12 9.25 -12.54
C GLY A 83 -1.37 9.98 -13.66
N LYS A 84 -0.24 10.62 -13.33
CA LYS A 84 0.65 11.27 -14.31
C LYS A 84 1.22 10.25 -15.30
N ALA A 85 1.70 9.11 -14.82
CA ALA A 85 2.22 8.04 -15.67
C ALA A 85 1.17 7.52 -16.65
N LYS A 86 -0.08 7.33 -16.20
CA LYS A 86 -1.19 6.89 -17.05
C LYS A 86 -1.50 7.91 -18.15
N ILE A 87 -1.49 9.21 -17.85
CA ILE A 87 -1.71 10.26 -18.85
C ILE A 87 -0.58 10.28 -19.88
N VAL A 88 0.67 10.20 -19.44
CA VAL A 88 1.83 10.16 -20.36
C VAL A 88 1.76 8.92 -21.26
N ARG A 89 1.43 7.76 -20.67
CA ARG A 89 1.24 6.52 -21.42
C ARG A 89 0.12 6.64 -22.45
N ALA A 90 -1.06 7.11 -22.06
CA ALA A 90 -2.18 7.28 -22.97
C ALA A 90 -1.87 8.26 -24.11
N LYS A 91 -1.12 9.33 -23.83
CA LYS A 91 -0.64 10.26 -24.86
C LYS A 91 0.34 9.60 -25.83
N ALA A 92 1.29 8.81 -25.33
CA ALA A 92 2.25 8.09 -26.16
C ALA A 92 1.56 7.02 -27.03
N GLU A 93 0.61 6.28 -26.46
CA GLU A 93 -0.20 5.29 -27.18
C GLU A 93 -1.04 5.98 -28.28
N GLY A 94 -1.73 7.07 -27.94
CA GLY A 94 -2.52 7.84 -28.93
C GLY A 94 -1.65 8.43 -30.06
N ALA A 95 -0.45 8.93 -29.74
CA ALA A 95 0.49 9.40 -30.75
C ALA A 95 0.97 8.26 -31.66
N ALA A 96 1.26 7.09 -31.10
CA ALA A 96 1.65 5.91 -31.87
C ALA A 96 0.51 5.41 -32.77
N ASP A 97 -0.74 5.45 -32.30
CA ASP A 97 -1.90 5.05 -33.09
C ASP A 97 -2.15 6.01 -34.26
N ILE A 98 -1.97 7.32 -34.06
CA ILE A 98 -2.03 8.31 -35.15
C ILE A 98 -0.97 8.03 -36.21
N GLU A 99 0.26 7.74 -35.80
CA GLU A 99 1.34 7.45 -36.73
C GLU A 99 1.08 6.17 -37.52
N ARG A 100 0.59 5.11 -36.85
CA ARG A 100 0.18 3.87 -37.54
C ARG A 100 -0.96 4.11 -38.52
N ALA A 101 -1.96 4.92 -38.14
CA ALA A 101 -3.07 5.25 -39.03
C ALA A 101 -2.61 6.06 -40.26
N LYS A 102 -1.69 7.01 -40.08
CA LYS A 102 -1.08 7.75 -41.19
C LYS A 102 -0.29 6.84 -42.12
N ALA A 103 0.57 5.98 -41.58
CA ALA A 103 1.34 5.03 -42.36
C ALA A 103 0.43 4.08 -43.16
N ALA A 104 -0.65 3.59 -42.55
CA ALA A 104 -1.65 2.77 -43.24
C ALA A 104 -2.39 3.53 -44.34
N ALA A 105 -2.78 4.78 -44.08
CA ALA A 105 -3.43 5.63 -45.08
C ALA A 105 -2.51 5.92 -46.28
N GLU A 106 -1.23 6.20 -46.02
CA GLU A 106 -0.23 6.43 -47.07
C GLU A 106 0.07 5.16 -47.88
N ALA A 107 0.21 4.01 -47.21
CA ALA A 107 0.32 2.72 -47.90
C ALA A 107 -0.89 2.45 -48.80
N ASN A 108 -2.11 2.66 -48.30
CA ASN A 108 -3.34 2.51 -49.08
C ASN A 108 -3.40 3.47 -50.27
N ARG A 109 -2.94 4.72 -50.10
CA ARG A 109 -2.84 5.71 -51.18
C ARG A 109 -1.89 5.23 -52.27
N ILE A 110 -0.68 4.80 -51.90
CA ILE A 110 0.34 4.29 -52.83
C ILE A 110 -0.19 3.07 -53.59
N ILE A 111 -0.82 2.12 -52.89
CA ILE A 111 -1.43 0.95 -53.51
C ILE A 111 -2.53 1.41 -54.49
N GLY A 112 -3.46 2.26 -54.07
CA GLY A 112 -4.52 2.76 -54.94
C GLY A 112 -4.01 3.49 -56.19
N GLU A 113 -2.98 4.32 -56.05
CA GLU A 113 -2.30 4.98 -57.17
C GLU A 113 -1.62 3.98 -58.11
N SER A 114 -0.94 2.96 -57.56
CA SER A 114 -0.26 1.92 -58.36
C SER A 114 -1.22 1.07 -59.18
N LEU A 115 -2.49 0.95 -58.74
CA LEU A 115 -3.51 0.14 -59.41
C LEU A 115 -4.27 0.92 -60.50
N LYS A 116 -4.39 2.25 -60.40
CA LYS A 116 -5.27 3.06 -61.29
C LYS A 116 -4.97 2.95 -62.79
N ASN A 117 -3.73 2.67 -63.19
CA ASN A 117 -3.31 2.61 -64.59
C ASN A 117 -2.62 1.29 -64.94
N ASN A 118 -2.88 0.21 -64.19
CA ASN A 118 -2.18 -1.05 -64.37
C ASN A 118 -3.14 -2.24 -64.46
N GLU A 119 -3.97 -2.22 -65.51
CA GLU A 119 -4.97 -3.25 -65.82
C GLU A 119 -4.33 -4.64 -65.97
N GLU A 120 -3.14 -4.72 -66.54
CA GLU A 120 -2.39 -5.96 -66.76
C GLU A 120 -1.96 -6.58 -65.42
N TYR A 121 -1.48 -5.76 -64.48
CA TYR A 121 -1.16 -6.21 -63.12
C TYR A 121 -2.41 -6.63 -62.35
N LEU A 122 -3.50 -5.87 -62.44
CA LEU A 122 -4.78 -6.24 -61.80
C LEU A 122 -5.30 -7.58 -62.33
N ARG A 123 -5.25 -7.79 -63.65
CA ARG A 123 -5.62 -9.06 -64.29
C ARG A 123 -4.68 -10.19 -63.85
N TYR A 124 -3.38 -9.95 -63.72
CA TYR A 124 -2.42 -10.93 -63.19
C TYR A 124 -2.72 -11.30 -61.73
N VAL A 125 -2.94 -10.31 -60.85
CA VAL A 125 -3.29 -10.54 -59.44
C VAL A 125 -4.61 -11.31 -59.31
N TRP A 126 -5.60 -10.98 -60.14
CA TRP A 126 -6.88 -11.70 -60.19
C TRP A 126 -6.72 -13.16 -60.61
N ILE A 127 -5.98 -13.43 -61.69
CA ILE A 127 -5.69 -14.80 -62.16
C ILE A 127 -4.93 -15.58 -61.09
N LYS A 128 -3.93 -14.96 -60.45
CA LYS A 128 -3.18 -15.59 -59.36
C LYS A 128 -4.07 -15.90 -58.16
N GLY A 129 -4.95 -14.97 -57.78
CA GLY A 129 -5.93 -15.18 -56.72
C GLY A 129 -6.93 -16.30 -57.01
N LEU A 130 -7.30 -16.49 -58.29
CA LEU A 130 -8.10 -17.64 -58.74
C LEU A 130 -7.33 -18.97 -58.69
N GLN A 131 -6.01 -18.92 -58.87
CA GLN A 131 -5.14 -20.10 -58.81
C GLN A 131 -4.82 -20.53 -57.38
N ASP A 132 -4.64 -19.58 -56.46
CA ASP A 132 -4.43 -19.80 -55.03
C ASP A 132 -5.76 -20.04 -54.28
N GLY A 133 -6.88 -19.57 -54.83
CA GLY A 133 -8.23 -19.76 -54.32
C GLY A 133 -8.73 -21.19 -54.54
N LYS A 134 -9.11 -21.86 -53.44
CA LYS A 134 -9.80 -23.14 -53.45
C LYS A 134 -11.20 -23.03 -54.09
N GLY A 135 -11.28 -22.95 -55.41
CA GLY A 135 -12.45 -23.29 -56.22
C GLY A 135 -13.82 -22.80 -55.74
N GLU A 136 -13.93 -21.64 -55.10
CA GLU A 136 -15.21 -21.14 -54.64
C GLU A 136 -15.92 -20.50 -55.84
N ARG A 137 -16.87 -21.25 -56.41
CA ARG A 137 -17.70 -20.82 -57.54
C ARG A 137 -18.53 -19.61 -57.10
N ILE A 138 -18.04 -18.41 -57.38
CA ILE A 138 -18.81 -17.17 -57.24
C ILE A 138 -19.78 -17.11 -58.41
N TYR A 139 -21.05 -17.41 -58.13
CA TYR A 139 -22.15 -17.22 -59.08
C TYR A 139 -22.34 -15.72 -59.28
N ILE A 140 -21.96 -15.21 -60.45
CA ILE A 140 -22.31 -13.87 -60.89
C ILE A 140 -23.64 -14.03 -61.65
N PRO A 141 -24.78 -13.58 -61.09
CA PRO A 141 -26.02 -13.58 -61.85
C PRO A 141 -25.83 -12.62 -63.02
N THR A 142 -25.90 -13.13 -64.25
CA THR A 142 -26.23 -12.26 -65.38
C THR A 142 -27.59 -11.63 -65.05
N GLU A 143 -27.73 -10.31 -65.25
CA GLU A 143 -28.82 -9.46 -64.75
C GLU A 143 -30.27 -9.84 -65.15
N ALA A 144 -30.50 -11.03 -65.72
CA ALA A 144 -31.82 -11.46 -66.14
C ALA A 144 -32.12 -12.96 -65.93
N GLY A 145 -31.45 -13.65 -65.01
CA GLY A 145 -31.96 -14.90 -64.38
C GLY A 145 -32.38 -16.05 -65.30
N LEU A 146 -32.01 -16.04 -66.58
CA LEU A 146 -32.39 -17.04 -67.57
C LEU A 146 -31.12 -17.64 -68.19
N PRO A 147 -30.88 -18.96 -68.03
CA PRO A 147 -29.77 -19.63 -68.68
C PRO A 147 -29.95 -19.58 -70.20
N ILE A 148 -28.95 -19.05 -70.91
CA ILE A 148 -28.86 -19.17 -72.36
C ILE A 148 -28.50 -20.63 -72.64
N LEU A 149 -29.51 -21.42 -73.01
CA LEU A 149 -29.32 -22.77 -73.51
C LEU A 149 -28.79 -22.67 -74.94
N GLU A 150 -27.47 -22.64 -75.08
CA GLU A 150 -26.85 -23.13 -76.30
C GLU A 150 -27.05 -24.65 -76.36
N ALA A 151 -28.14 -25.08 -76.98
CA ALA A 151 -28.32 -26.44 -77.48
C ALA A 151 -28.87 -26.36 -78.92
N GLY A 152 -28.04 -25.83 -79.82
CA GLY A 152 -28.20 -26.13 -81.23
C GLY A 152 -27.93 -27.62 -81.48
N LYS A 153 -28.89 -28.28 -82.14
CA LYS A 153 -28.78 -29.50 -82.97
C LYS A 153 -28.60 -30.87 -82.29
N ALA A 154 -29.65 -31.69 -82.36
CA ALA A 154 -29.69 -33.08 -82.88
C ALA A 154 -31.09 -33.64 -82.50
N GLY A 155 -31.93 -34.26 -83.33
CA GLY A 155 -31.87 -34.77 -84.69
C GLY A 155 -33.08 -35.72 -84.85
N LYS A 156 -33.69 -35.73 -86.04
CA LYS A 156 -34.92 -36.43 -86.49
C LYS A 156 -36.25 -35.80 -86.11
#